data_AF-A0A9W4NLR3-F1
#
_entry.id   AF-A0A9W4NLR3-F1
#
_cell.length_a   1.000
_cell.length_b   1.000
_cell.length_c   1.000
_cell.angle_alpha   90.00
_cell.angle_beta   90.00
_cell.angle_gamma   90.00
#
_symmetry.space_group_name_H-M   'P 1'
#
loop_
_entity.id
_entity.type
_entity.pdbx_description
1 polymer ?
#
loop_
_entity_poly.entity_id
_entity_poly.type
_entity_poly.pdbx_seq_one_letter_code
_entity_poly.pdbx_strand_id
1 'polypeptide(L)'
;MLDFIKRALRNPTPKLYGLDHAILNHTNNFPEACEALLEQVLTAALSKETKSIKILDVGCGCGDQSLYLLKTLGSQNAKNEEPSHLEIQSPNQNLRHRSTNKSLPTLTSYLGITLEHTQAGLAKSRINQSNPSIPAKIFCGNASIPSNWPAELSSLVNTSNDLKDESTWLLALDTLYHFQPSRVPLLAHAVTLQASFMAFDLLIGESVTWWEKLLLRIVCLGTNAPFGNFITEKEYVDMLVAVGYEREKIEVRDVSKFVFAGLAGFLAVSKEYGMPMGKFGMARRVFDWWAVTGVVRGAVVVARV
;
A
#
# COMPACT_ATOMS: atom_id res chain seq x y z
N MET A 1 -6.20 38.09 1.29
CA MET A 1 -6.62 36.76 1.79
C MET A 1 -7.65 36.11 0.85
N LEU A 2 -8.71 36.81 0.42
CA LEU A 2 -9.63 36.30 -0.61
C LEU A 2 -9.03 36.18 -2.03
N ASP A 3 -8.07 37.04 -2.39
CA ASP A 3 -7.49 37.03 -3.76
C ASP A 3 -6.51 35.88 -4.01
N PHE A 4 -5.92 35.32 -2.96
CA PHE A 4 -5.05 34.14 -3.06
C PHE A 4 -5.87 32.88 -3.40
N ILE A 5 -7.07 32.75 -2.81
CA ILE A 5 -8.02 31.67 -3.07
C ILE A 5 -8.56 31.75 -4.51
N LYS A 6 -8.84 32.97 -5.01
CA LYS A 6 -9.28 33.16 -6.41
C LYS A 6 -8.20 32.83 -7.43
N ARG A 7 -6.92 32.97 -7.08
CA ARG A 7 -5.78 32.67 -7.97
C ARG A 7 -5.50 31.17 -8.09
N ALA A 8 -5.76 30.40 -7.02
CA ALA A 8 -5.68 28.94 -7.04
C ALA A 8 -6.77 28.28 -7.91
N LEU A 9 -7.86 28.99 -8.22
CA LEU A 9 -8.99 28.51 -9.02
C LEU A 9 -8.91 28.86 -10.52
N ARG A 10 -7.83 29.50 -10.96
CA ARG A 10 -7.60 29.86 -12.37
C ARG A 10 -6.19 29.45 -12.78
N ASN A 11 -6.02 28.24 -13.30
CA ASN A 11 -5.38 28.02 -14.61
C ASN A 11 -5.37 26.53 -15.01
N PRO A 12 -5.37 26.24 -16.33
CA PRO A 12 -5.53 24.90 -16.87
C PRO A 12 -4.22 24.12 -16.84
N THR A 13 -4.35 22.80 -16.68
CA THR A 13 -3.28 21.81 -16.62
C THR A 13 -2.42 21.79 -17.89
N PRO A 14 -1.09 21.71 -17.79
CA PRO A 14 -0.28 21.27 -18.91
C PRO A 14 -0.43 19.74 -19.07
N LYS A 15 -0.68 19.31 -20.30
CA LYS A 15 -0.64 17.90 -20.71
C LYS A 15 0.76 17.35 -20.46
N LEU A 16 0.88 16.34 -19.61
CA LEU A 16 2.09 15.53 -19.46
C LEU A 16 1.76 14.09 -19.87
N TYR A 17 2.62 13.55 -20.74
CA TYR A 17 2.45 12.32 -21.49
C TYR A 17 2.74 11.06 -20.67
N GLY A 18 1.96 9.99 -20.93
CA GLY A 18 2.37 8.60 -20.75
C GLY A 18 1.79 7.89 -19.52
N LEU A 19 0.83 6.98 -19.75
CA LEU A 19 0.29 5.98 -18.79
C LEU A 19 -0.52 6.46 -17.57
N ASP A 20 -0.61 7.77 -17.30
CA ASP A 20 -1.29 8.33 -16.11
C ASP A 20 -2.84 8.44 -16.17
N HIS A 21 -3.52 7.77 -17.11
CA HIS A 21 -4.95 8.01 -17.38
C HIS A 21 -5.95 7.01 -16.77
N ALA A 22 -5.47 5.97 -16.09
CA ALA A 22 -6.25 5.18 -15.16
C ALA A 22 -5.35 5.09 -13.94
N ILE A 23 -5.78 5.38 -12.72
CA ILE A 23 -6.08 4.26 -11.82
C ILE A 23 -6.84 4.72 -10.56
N LEU A 24 -7.11 6.03 -10.38
CA LEU A 24 -7.98 6.52 -9.29
C LEU A 24 -9.00 7.59 -9.71
N ASN A 25 -8.91 8.11 -10.94
CA ASN A 25 -9.80 9.18 -11.41
C ASN A 25 -11.15 8.71 -11.99
N HIS A 26 -11.40 7.40 -12.04
CA HIS A 26 -12.55 6.83 -12.77
C HIS A 26 -13.35 5.77 -12.02
N THR A 27 -13.02 5.46 -10.76
CA THR A 27 -13.85 4.56 -9.96
C THR A 27 -14.57 5.33 -8.86
N ASN A 28 -15.88 5.14 -8.78
CA ASN A 28 -16.71 5.60 -7.66
C ASN A 28 -16.74 4.54 -6.53
N ASN A 29 -15.93 3.48 -6.62
CA ASN A 29 -15.91 2.33 -5.73
C ASN A 29 -14.61 2.29 -4.91
N PHE A 30 -14.71 2.45 -3.60
CA PHE A 30 -13.56 2.51 -2.70
C PHE A 30 -12.70 1.23 -2.69
N PRO A 31 -13.28 0.01 -2.61
CA PRO A 31 -12.55 -1.23 -2.84
C PRO A 31 -11.65 -1.23 -4.10
N GLU A 32 -12.18 -0.82 -5.24
CA GLU A 32 -11.40 -0.76 -6.49
C GLU A 32 -10.24 0.24 -6.39
N ALA A 33 -10.45 1.37 -5.71
CA ALA A 33 -9.39 2.35 -5.45
C ALA A 33 -8.26 1.78 -4.56
N CYS A 34 -8.61 0.99 -3.54
CA CYS A 34 -7.64 0.32 -2.69
C CYS A 34 -6.85 -0.76 -3.48
N GLU A 35 -7.53 -1.56 -4.30
CA GLU A 35 -6.90 -2.56 -5.18
C GLU A 35 -5.95 -1.88 -6.17
N ALA A 36 -6.40 -0.81 -6.81
CA ALA A 36 -5.60 0.05 -7.68
C ALA A 36 -4.30 0.55 -7.02
N LEU A 37 -4.38 1.00 -5.76
CA LEU A 37 -3.20 1.44 -5.02
C LEU A 37 -2.23 0.27 -4.75
N LEU A 38 -2.77 -0.89 -4.34
CA LEU A 38 -1.96 -2.09 -4.16
C LEU A 38 -1.28 -2.52 -5.46
N GLU A 39 -1.99 -2.50 -6.60
CA GLU A 39 -1.43 -2.80 -7.92
C GLU A 39 -0.28 -1.85 -8.30
N GLN A 40 -0.35 -0.56 -7.93
CA GLN A 40 0.73 0.39 -8.14
C GLN A 40 1.99 0.01 -7.34
N VAL A 41 1.82 -0.35 -6.07
CA VAL A 41 2.93 -0.83 -5.22
C VAL A 41 3.53 -2.12 -5.80
N LEU A 42 2.70 -3.11 -6.14
CA LEU A 42 3.13 -4.37 -6.72
C LEU A 42 3.84 -4.17 -8.07
N THR A 43 3.33 -3.30 -8.93
CA THR A 43 3.96 -3.02 -10.23
C THR A 43 5.31 -2.34 -10.06
N ALA A 44 5.43 -1.36 -9.16
CA ALA A 44 6.70 -0.70 -8.87
C ALA A 44 7.74 -1.68 -8.30
N ALA A 45 7.31 -2.59 -7.44
CA ALA A 45 8.16 -3.57 -6.77
C ALA A 45 8.55 -4.75 -7.69
N LEU A 46 7.56 -5.39 -8.30
CA LEU A 46 7.67 -6.74 -8.86
C LEU A 46 7.77 -6.79 -10.39
N SER A 47 7.63 -5.66 -11.11
CA SER A 47 7.72 -5.65 -12.59
C SER A 47 9.09 -6.02 -13.17
N LYS A 48 10.13 -6.06 -12.32
CA LYS A 48 11.49 -6.51 -12.62
C LYS A 48 11.85 -7.81 -11.88
N GLU A 49 10.94 -8.33 -11.06
CA GLU A 49 11.16 -9.56 -10.29
C GLU A 49 10.94 -10.78 -11.17
N THR A 50 11.89 -11.70 -11.14
CA THR A 50 11.84 -12.95 -11.92
C THR A 50 11.73 -14.17 -11.03
N LYS A 51 12.08 -14.04 -9.75
CA LYS A 51 11.99 -15.11 -8.77
C LYS A 51 10.56 -15.28 -8.28
N SER A 52 10.26 -16.48 -7.79
CA SER A 52 9.08 -16.67 -6.97
C SER A 52 9.19 -15.79 -5.72
N ILE A 53 8.07 -15.36 -5.15
CA ILE A 53 8.09 -14.43 -4.02
C ILE A 53 7.39 -15.00 -2.80
N LYS A 54 7.93 -14.65 -1.64
CA LYS A 54 7.27 -14.73 -0.34
C LYS A 54 6.94 -13.32 0.13
N ILE A 55 5.72 -13.11 0.63
CA ILE A 55 5.31 -11.82 1.18
C ILE A 55 5.14 -11.92 2.69
N LEU A 56 5.82 -11.02 3.40
CA LEU A 56 5.51 -10.63 4.77
C LEU A 56 4.77 -9.30 4.73
N ASP A 57 3.46 -9.32 4.96
CA ASP A 57 2.59 -8.16 4.97
C ASP A 57 2.39 -7.64 6.39
N VAL A 58 2.92 -6.45 6.66
CA VAL A 58 2.77 -5.77 7.95
C VAL A 58 1.61 -4.79 7.87
N GLY A 59 0.68 -4.88 8.81
CA GLY A 59 -0.54 -4.07 8.79
C GLY A 59 -1.62 -4.63 7.86
N CYS A 60 -1.73 -5.95 7.73
CA CYS A 60 -2.64 -6.61 6.77
C CYS A 60 -4.16 -6.37 7.02
N GLY A 61 -4.50 -5.67 8.11
CA GLY A 61 -5.87 -5.31 8.46
C GLY A 61 -6.80 -6.50 8.59
N CYS A 62 -8.02 -6.35 8.07
CA CYS A 62 -9.04 -7.40 7.96
C CYS A 62 -8.85 -8.35 6.76
N GLY A 63 -7.73 -8.24 6.05
CA GLY A 63 -7.31 -9.22 5.05
C GLY A 63 -7.83 -9.01 3.63
N ASP A 64 -8.40 -7.84 3.28
CA ASP A 64 -8.84 -7.56 1.90
C ASP A 64 -7.65 -7.64 0.92
N GLN A 65 -6.53 -6.97 1.24
CA GLN A 65 -5.29 -7.07 0.43
C GLN A 65 -4.68 -8.48 0.46
N SER A 66 -4.80 -9.20 1.58
CA SER A 66 -4.34 -10.59 1.67
C SER A 66 -5.05 -11.48 0.64
N LEU A 67 -6.38 -11.39 0.58
CA LEU A 67 -7.19 -12.18 -0.37
C LEU A 67 -6.87 -11.80 -1.81
N TYR A 68 -6.71 -10.50 -2.08
CA TYR A 68 -6.33 -10.03 -3.41
C TYR A 68 -4.99 -10.62 -3.85
N LEU A 69 -3.96 -10.57 -2.99
CA LEU A 69 -2.64 -11.13 -3.29
C LEU A 69 -2.68 -12.64 -3.54
N LEU A 70 -3.40 -13.39 -2.71
CA LEU A 70 -3.55 -14.84 -2.86
C LEU A 70 -4.22 -15.21 -4.18
N LYS A 71 -5.25 -14.46 -4.59
CA LYS A 71 -5.96 -14.67 -5.86
C LYS A 71 -5.10 -14.30 -7.07
N THR A 72 -4.43 -13.15 -7.02
CA THR A 72 -3.72 -12.59 -8.19
C THR A 72 -2.36 -13.24 -8.41
N LEU A 73 -1.65 -13.57 -7.34
CA LEU A 73 -0.27 -14.09 -7.40
C LEU A 73 -0.18 -15.58 -7.05
N GLY A 74 -1.13 -16.13 -6.30
CA GLY A 74 -1.14 -17.55 -5.92
C GLY A 74 -1.74 -18.48 -6.99
N SER A 75 -2.67 -17.99 -7.82
CA SER A 75 -3.38 -18.81 -8.82
C SER A 75 -2.60 -19.09 -10.11
N GLN A 76 -1.36 -18.60 -10.26
CA GLN A 76 -0.53 -18.88 -11.43
C GLN A 76 -0.09 -20.36 -11.51
N ASN A 77 -0.14 -21.10 -10.40
CA ASN A 77 0.20 -22.54 -10.38
C ASN A 77 -0.93 -23.45 -10.91
N ALA A 78 -2.17 -22.95 -11.06
CA ALA A 78 -3.32 -23.78 -11.43
C ALA A 78 -3.65 -23.80 -12.94
N LYS A 79 -2.91 -23.06 -13.79
CA LYS A 79 -3.21 -22.97 -15.23
C LYS A 79 -2.50 -24.01 -16.11
N ASN A 80 -1.92 -25.05 -15.51
CA ASN A 80 -1.34 -26.18 -16.25
C ASN A 80 -2.26 -27.40 -16.35
N GLU A 81 -3.53 -27.31 -15.93
CA GLU A 81 -4.54 -28.33 -16.25
C GLU A 81 -5.32 -27.91 -17.51
N GLU A 82 -5.40 -28.82 -18.48
CA GLU A 82 -5.98 -28.64 -19.82
C GLU A 82 -7.40 -28.02 -19.83
N PRO A 83 -7.78 -27.34 -20.93
CA PRO A 83 -9.09 -26.70 -21.02
C PRO A 83 -10.17 -27.75 -21.28
N SER A 84 -10.97 -28.05 -20.25
CA SER A 84 -12.30 -28.63 -20.47
C SER A 84 -13.23 -27.53 -20.96
N HIS A 85 -13.59 -27.63 -22.25
CA HIS A 85 -14.59 -26.83 -22.92
C HIS A 85 -15.90 -26.85 -22.14
N LEU A 86 -16.36 -25.70 -21.64
CA LEU A 86 -17.77 -25.36 -21.45
C LEU A 86 -17.88 -23.83 -21.31
N GLU A 87 -18.13 -23.17 -22.44
CA GLU A 87 -18.44 -21.74 -22.51
C GLU A 87 -19.80 -21.47 -21.86
N ILE A 88 -19.82 -20.65 -20.81
CA ILE A 88 -21.02 -19.90 -20.41
C ILE A 88 -20.70 -18.42 -20.65
N GLN A 89 -21.22 -17.92 -21.77
CA GLN A 89 -21.10 -16.52 -22.16
C GLN A 89 -21.95 -15.64 -21.23
N SER A 90 -21.29 -14.79 -20.43
CA SER A 90 -21.94 -13.65 -19.78
C SER A 90 -21.59 -12.37 -20.55
N PRO A 91 -22.54 -11.66 -21.17
CA PRO A 91 -22.28 -10.58 -22.08
C PRO A 91 -22.22 -9.24 -21.31
N ASN A 92 -21.12 -8.95 -20.60
CA ASN A 92 -20.74 -7.58 -20.17
C ASN A 92 -19.37 -7.51 -19.45
N GLN A 93 -18.28 -7.93 -20.09
CA GLN A 93 -16.91 -7.68 -19.60
C GLN A 93 -15.97 -7.12 -20.68
N ASN A 94 -16.48 -6.19 -21.50
CA ASN A 94 -15.70 -5.52 -22.56
C ASN A 94 -15.03 -4.22 -22.08
N LEU A 95 -14.28 -4.30 -20.98
CA LEU A 95 -13.23 -3.34 -20.63
C LEU A 95 -12.00 -4.13 -20.17
N ARG A 96 -11.52 -4.99 -21.06
CA ARG A 96 -10.18 -5.58 -20.91
C ARG A 96 -9.17 -4.46 -21.06
N HIS A 97 -8.63 -4.01 -19.94
CA HIS A 97 -7.35 -3.33 -19.89
C HIS A 97 -6.36 -4.14 -20.74
N ARG A 98 -5.84 -3.48 -21.79
CA ARG A 98 -4.74 -3.99 -22.60
C ARG A 98 -3.49 -3.98 -21.73
N SER A 99 -3.40 -4.96 -20.84
CA SER A 99 -2.26 -5.20 -19.98
C SER A 99 -1.08 -5.58 -20.86
N THR A 100 -0.02 -4.80 -20.80
CA THR A 100 1.28 -5.21 -21.30
C THR A 100 1.67 -6.49 -20.56
N ASN A 101 1.75 -7.61 -21.28
CA ASN A 101 2.10 -8.96 -20.79
C ASN A 101 3.48 -9.01 -20.09
N LYS A 102 3.62 -8.42 -18.90
CA LYS A 102 4.65 -8.82 -17.94
C LYS A 102 3.94 -9.68 -16.89
N SER A 103 4.26 -10.98 -16.87
CA SER A 103 3.76 -11.84 -15.80
C SER A 103 4.37 -11.37 -14.49
N LEU A 104 3.53 -11.05 -13.50
CA LEU A 104 3.98 -10.88 -12.13
C LEU A 104 4.53 -12.22 -11.61
N PRO A 105 5.47 -12.19 -10.65
CA PRO A 105 6.03 -13.41 -10.08
C PRO A 105 4.97 -14.22 -9.32
N THR A 106 5.20 -15.53 -9.23
CA THR A 106 4.34 -16.45 -8.47
C THR A 106 4.58 -16.28 -6.98
N LEU A 107 3.49 -16.17 -6.21
CA LEU A 107 3.54 -16.14 -4.74
C LEU A 107 3.62 -17.56 -4.20
N THR A 108 4.62 -17.84 -3.37
CA THR A 108 4.85 -19.18 -2.76
C THR A 108 4.35 -19.27 -1.34
N SER A 109 4.39 -18.17 -0.59
CA SER A 109 3.84 -18.09 0.75
C SER A 109 3.48 -16.65 1.15
N TYR A 110 2.50 -16.55 2.05
CA TYR A 110 1.98 -15.29 2.54
C TYR A 110 1.89 -15.30 4.07
N LEU A 111 2.50 -14.30 4.72
CA LEU A 111 2.43 -14.08 6.14
C LEU A 111 1.91 -12.67 6.39
N GLY A 112 0.72 -12.54 6.97
CA GLY A 112 0.18 -11.25 7.39
C GLY A 112 0.29 -11.06 8.89
N ILE A 113 0.57 -9.83 9.34
CA ILE A 113 0.51 -9.45 10.74
C ILE A 113 -0.28 -8.16 10.91
N THR A 114 -1.18 -8.13 11.89
CA THR A 114 -1.86 -6.89 12.31
C THR A 114 -1.88 -6.80 13.84
N LEU A 115 -1.86 -5.57 14.36
CA LEU A 115 -1.88 -5.30 15.80
C LEU A 115 -3.28 -5.55 16.40
N GLU A 116 -4.33 -5.33 15.61
CA GLU A 116 -5.71 -5.37 16.09
C GLU A 116 -6.28 -6.80 16.09
N HIS A 117 -6.66 -7.29 17.26
CA HIS A 117 -7.11 -8.67 17.45
C HIS A 117 -8.36 -9.01 16.65
N THR A 118 -9.32 -8.07 16.58
CA THR A 118 -10.56 -8.27 15.82
C THR A 118 -10.30 -8.39 14.32
N GLN A 119 -9.41 -7.55 13.79
CA GLN A 119 -8.96 -7.60 12.39
C GLN A 119 -8.23 -8.91 12.08
N ALA A 120 -7.31 -9.32 12.97
CA ALA A 120 -6.58 -10.58 12.82
C ALA A 120 -7.55 -11.78 12.79
N GLY A 121 -8.54 -11.81 13.68
CA GLY A 121 -9.56 -12.85 13.72
C GLY A 121 -10.35 -12.94 12.41
N LEU A 122 -10.82 -11.79 11.90
CA LEU A 122 -11.56 -11.72 10.64
C LEU A 122 -10.70 -12.13 9.44
N ALA A 123 -9.46 -11.64 9.35
CA ALA A 123 -8.52 -11.98 8.29
C ALA A 123 -8.20 -13.48 8.25
N LYS A 124 -8.00 -14.11 9.43
CA LYS A 124 -7.84 -15.57 9.55
C LYS A 124 -9.03 -16.33 9.00
N SER A 125 -10.25 -15.97 9.43
CA SER A 125 -11.47 -16.62 8.95
C SER A 125 -11.62 -16.51 7.44
N ARG A 126 -11.36 -15.33 6.87
CA ARG A 126 -11.43 -15.07 5.42
C ARG A 126 -10.42 -15.90 4.62
N ILE A 127 -9.16 -15.96 5.07
CA ILE A 127 -8.13 -16.77 4.40
C ILE A 127 -8.49 -18.26 4.46
N ASN A 128 -8.91 -18.76 5.61
CA ASN A 128 -9.33 -20.16 5.74
C ASN A 128 -10.52 -20.50 4.83
N GLN A 129 -11.48 -19.60 4.69
CA GLN A 129 -12.62 -19.76 3.77
C GLN A 129 -12.19 -19.72 2.30
N SER A 130 -11.19 -18.93 1.95
CA SER A 130 -10.67 -18.85 0.57
C SER A 130 -9.91 -20.11 0.13
N ASN A 131 -9.49 -20.96 1.08
CA ASN A 131 -8.75 -22.20 0.86
C ASN A 131 -7.59 -22.03 -0.16
N PRO A 132 -6.60 -21.18 0.15
CA PRO A 132 -5.56 -20.82 -0.81
C PRO A 132 -4.70 -22.04 -1.16
N SER A 133 -4.27 -22.11 -2.42
CA SER A 133 -3.37 -23.16 -2.92
C SER A 133 -1.94 -23.09 -2.38
N ILE A 134 -1.62 -22.02 -1.65
CA ILE A 134 -0.30 -21.77 -1.08
C ILE A 134 -0.39 -21.55 0.44
N PRO A 135 0.70 -21.79 1.20
CA PRO A 135 0.76 -21.46 2.62
C PRO A 135 0.45 -19.98 2.88
N ALA A 136 -0.64 -19.72 3.60
CA ALA A 136 -1.06 -18.39 3.99
C ALA A 136 -1.43 -18.37 5.48
N LYS A 137 -0.81 -17.48 6.26
CA LYS A 137 -1.10 -17.35 7.71
C LYS A 137 -1.21 -15.89 8.13
N ILE A 138 -2.04 -15.64 9.14
CA ILE A 138 -2.22 -14.34 9.77
C ILE A 138 -1.84 -14.42 11.24
N PHE A 139 -1.13 -13.42 11.72
CA PHE A 139 -0.71 -13.27 13.11
C PHE A 139 -1.31 -12.00 13.72
N CYS A 140 -1.59 -12.06 15.01
CA CYS A 140 -1.94 -10.90 15.81
C CYS A 140 -0.69 -10.50 16.59
N GLY A 141 -0.18 -9.29 16.37
CA GLY A 141 1.04 -8.84 17.03
C GLY A 141 1.54 -7.49 16.55
N ASN A 142 2.47 -6.91 17.31
CA ASN A 142 3.06 -5.63 16.94
C ASN A 142 4.18 -5.83 15.91
N ALA A 143 3.89 -5.51 14.65
CA ALA A 143 4.84 -5.59 13.54
C ALA A 143 6.07 -4.68 13.73
N SER A 144 5.95 -3.59 14.47
CA SER A 144 7.07 -2.67 14.72
C SER A 144 8.13 -3.20 15.68
N ILE A 145 7.87 -4.33 16.37
CA ILE A 145 8.77 -4.93 17.36
C ILE A 145 9.01 -6.41 17.02
N PRO A 146 9.87 -6.73 16.04
CA PRO A 146 10.13 -8.12 15.64
C PRO A 146 10.61 -9.05 16.76
N SER A 147 11.31 -8.52 17.77
CA SER A 147 11.73 -9.28 18.95
C SER A 147 10.56 -9.88 19.75
N ASN A 148 9.35 -9.33 19.60
CA ASN A 148 8.16 -9.75 20.32
C ASN A 148 7.22 -10.58 19.43
N TRP A 149 7.65 -10.94 18.23
CA TRP A 149 6.83 -11.78 17.35
C TRP A 149 6.65 -13.19 17.95
N PRO A 150 5.47 -13.82 17.71
CA PRO A 150 5.27 -15.20 18.10
C PRO A 150 6.35 -16.10 17.51
N ALA A 151 6.84 -17.09 18.28
CA ALA A 151 7.90 -17.99 17.85
C ALA A 151 7.61 -18.69 16.51
N GLU A 152 6.33 -19.00 16.24
CA GLU A 152 5.87 -19.55 14.96
C GLU A 152 6.06 -18.56 13.80
N LEU A 153 5.76 -17.28 13.99
CA LEU A 153 5.99 -16.26 12.95
C LEU A 153 7.49 -16.13 12.69
N SER A 154 8.29 -16.02 13.76
CA SER A 154 9.73 -15.89 13.66
C SER A 154 10.37 -17.11 12.96
N SER A 155 9.92 -18.33 13.24
CA SER A 155 10.45 -19.52 12.56
C SER A 155 10.07 -19.50 11.08
N LEU A 156 8.79 -19.28 10.75
CA LEU A 156 8.31 -19.25 9.36
C LEU A 156 8.99 -18.19 8.51
N VAL A 157 9.27 -17.01 9.08
CA VAL A 157 9.95 -15.92 8.38
C VAL A 157 11.41 -16.31 8.05
N ASN A 158 12.11 -16.99 8.97
CA ASN A 158 13.51 -17.38 8.81
C ASN A 158 13.75 -18.62 7.92
N THR A 159 12.78 -19.51 7.73
CA THR A 159 12.94 -20.76 6.96
C THR A 159 13.22 -20.55 5.45
N SER A 160 13.08 -19.34 4.92
CA SER A 160 13.03 -19.09 3.47
C SER A 160 14.35 -19.00 2.71
N ASN A 161 15.51 -19.14 3.36
CA ASN A 161 16.79 -19.00 2.67
C ASN A 161 17.26 -20.25 1.91
N ASP A 162 16.49 -21.34 1.92
CA ASP A 162 16.90 -22.61 1.28
C ASP A 162 16.56 -22.71 -0.22
N LEU A 163 15.61 -21.91 -0.72
CA LEU A 163 15.20 -21.90 -2.13
C LEU A 163 15.95 -20.81 -2.91
N LYS A 164 16.92 -21.21 -3.75
CA LYS A 164 17.75 -20.28 -4.55
C LYS A 164 16.94 -19.35 -5.48
N ASP A 165 15.75 -19.78 -5.89
CA ASP A 165 14.87 -19.09 -6.84
C ASP A 165 13.67 -18.40 -6.18
N GLU A 166 13.72 -18.18 -4.87
CA GLU A 166 12.73 -17.41 -4.11
C GLU A 166 13.33 -16.09 -3.62
N SER A 167 12.51 -15.03 -3.55
CA SER A 167 12.86 -13.76 -2.91
C SER A 167 11.84 -13.41 -1.84
N THR A 168 12.32 -12.81 -0.75
CA THR A 168 11.45 -12.34 0.34
C THR A 168 11.13 -10.87 0.14
N TRP A 169 9.86 -10.53 0.29
CA TRP A 169 9.37 -9.16 0.21
C TRP A 169 8.60 -8.77 1.49
N LEU A 170 9.00 -7.66 2.10
CA LEU A 170 8.25 -6.98 3.14
C LEU A 170 7.29 -5.98 2.47
N LEU A 171 5.98 -6.19 2.65
CA LEU A 171 4.93 -5.28 2.18
C LEU A 171 4.39 -4.48 3.36
N ALA A 172 4.24 -3.17 3.17
CA ALA A 172 3.58 -2.30 4.13
C ALA A 172 2.67 -1.28 3.42
N LEU A 173 1.37 -1.54 3.39
CA LEU A 173 0.40 -0.68 2.72
C LEU A 173 -0.28 0.26 3.74
N ASP A 174 -0.07 1.57 3.61
CA ASP A 174 -0.74 2.60 4.43
C ASP A 174 -0.68 2.35 5.96
N THR A 175 0.45 1.82 6.45
CA THR A 175 0.56 1.38 7.86
C THR A 175 1.76 1.95 8.64
N LEU A 176 2.89 2.19 7.97
CA LEU A 176 4.16 2.41 8.66
C LEU A 176 4.20 3.71 9.47
N TYR A 177 3.46 4.73 9.04
CA TYR A 177 3.32 5.96 9.82
C TYR A 177 2.60 5.75 11.15
N HIS A 178 1.93 4.61 11.41
CA HIS A 178 1.38 4.29 12.74
C HIS A 178 2.37 3.59 13.67
N PHE A 179 3.55 3.19 13.19
CA PHE A 179 4.46 2.34 13.95
C PHE A 179 5.07 3.08 15.14
N GLN A 180 5.10 2.42 16.30
CA GLN A 180 5.63 2.97 17.54
C GLN A 180 6.55 1.96 18.23
N PRO A 181 7.75 2.37 18.68
CA PRO A 181 8.26 3.75 18.70
C PRO A 181 8.86 4.23 17.36
N SER A 182 9.10 3.33 16.41
CA SER A 182 9.74 3.66 15.13
C SER A 182 9.50 2.58 14.07
N ARG A 183 9.73 2.92 12.80
CA ARG A 183 9.80 1.97 11.66
C ARG A 183 11.10 1.15 11.67
N VAL A 184 12.16 1.68 12.28
CA VAL A 184 13.53 1.16 12.18
C VAL A 184 13.69 -0.30 12.60
N PRO A 185 13.14 -0.79 13.73
CA PRO A 185 13.37 -2.18 14.13
C PRO A 185 12.82 -3.20 13.12
N LEU A 186 11.66 -2.92 12.52
CA LEU A 186 11.11 -3.75 11.45
C LEU A 186 12.02 -3.73 10.22
N LEU A 187 12.43 -2.54 9.76
CA LEU A 187 13.23 -2.40 8.55
C LEU A 187 14.63 -3.03 8.72
N ALA A 188 15.26 -2.88 9.88
CA ALA A 188 16.51 -3.56 10.22
C ALA A 188 16.34 -5.08 10.20
N HIS A 189 15.23 -5.60 10.75
CA HIS A 189 14.94 -7.02 10.68
C HIS A 189 14.73 -7.49 9.23
N ALA A 190 14.03 -6.71 8.39
CA ALA A 190 13.86 -7.02 6.98
C ALA A 190 15.22 -7.20 6.25
N VAL A 191 16.20 -6.35 6.54
CA VAL A 191 17.57 -6.49 6.01
C VAL A 191 18.23 -7.80 6.49
N THR A 192 18.05 -8.20 7.75
CA THR A 192 18.58 -9.50 8.25
C THR A 192 17.97 -10.70 7.53
N LEU A 193 16.76 -10.56 7.01
CA LEU A 193 16.05 -11.56 6.22
C LEU A 193 16.39 -11.51 4.73
N GLN A 194 17.26 -10.58 4.32
CA GLN A 194 17.50 -10.25 2.91
C GLN A 194 16.18 -9.97 2.17
N ALA A 195 15.25 -9.28 2.83
CA ALA A 195 13.96 -8.95 2.27
C ALA A 195 14.04 -7.63 1.48
N SER A 196 13.59 -7.66 0.23
CA SER A 196 13.24 -6.43 -0.47
C SER A 196 12.00 -5.82 0.19
N PHE A 197 11.85 -4.50 0.08
CA PHE A 197 10.80 -3.74 0.75
C PHE A 197 9.94 -3.02 -0.27
N MET A 198 8.63 -3.07 -0.07
CA MET A 198 7.66 -2.31 -0.84
C MET A 198 6.60 -1.72 0.08
N ALA A 199 6.25 -0.46 -0.14
CA ALA A 199 5.27 0.22 0.67
C ALA A 199 4.50 1.29 -0.09
N PHE A 200 3.34 1.62 0.45
CA PHE A 200 2.74 2.94 0.31
C PHE A 200 2.77 3.62 1.69
N ASP A 201 3.29 4.84 1.77
CA ASP A 201 3.39 5.59 3.03
C ASP A 201 3.06 7.07 2.82
N LEU A 202 2.74 7.75 3.92
CA LEU A 202 2.46 9.18 3.97
C LEU A 202 3.73 9.94 4.40
N LEU A 203 4.21 10.80 3.52
CA LEU A 203 5.40 11.63 3.72
C LEU A 203 5.03 13.09 3.91
N ILE A 204 5.85 13.85 4.61
CA ILE A 204 5.71 15.32 4.64
C ILE A 204 6.44 15.94 3.44
N GLY A 205 5.87 16.99 2.86
CA GLY A 205 6.53 17.73 1.77
C GLY A 205 7.87 18.34 2.20
N GLU A 206 8.81 18.45 1.26
CA GLU A 206 10.15 19.02 1.53
C GLU A 206 10.10 20.52 1.85
N SER A 207 9.14 21.24 1.25
CA SER A 207 8.99 22.70 1.37
C SER A 207 7.72 23.12 2.12
N VAL A 208 7.49 22.50 3.28
CA VAL A 208 6.30 22.82 4.11
C VAL A 208 6.59 23.97 5.05
N THR A 209 5.72 24.99 5.02
CA THR A 209 5.82 26.15 5.91
C THR A 209 5.54 25.76 7.36
N TRP A 210 6.06 26.55 8.31
CA TRP A 210 5.83 26.28 9.73
C TRP A 210 4.34 26.34 10.11
N TRP A 211 3.53 27.16 9.42
CA TRP A 211 2.08 27.22 9.60
C TRP A 211 1.38 25.95 9.13
N GLU A 212 1.76 25.42 7.97
CA GLU A 212 1.22 24.15 7.48
C GLU A 212 1.61 22.97 8.38
N LYS A 213 2.83 22.99 8.94
CA LYS A 213 3.25 22.01 9.97
C LYS A 213 2.39 22.12 11.24
N LEU A 214 2.09 23.34 11.69
CA LEU A 214 1.20 23.54 12.84
C LEU A 214 -0.22 23.03 12.57
N LEU A 215 -0.77 23.33 11.39
CA LEU A 215 -2.07 22.82 10.97
C LEU A 215 -2.07 21.29 10.89
N LEU A 216 -1.03 20.68 10.33
CA LEU A 216 -0.88 19.23 10.26
C LEU A 216 -0.83 18.61 11.67
N ARG A 217 -0.14 19.23 12.64
CA ARG A 217 -0.16 18.78 14.05
C ARG A 217 -1.56 18.77 14.63
N ILE A 218 -2.37 19.79 14.35
CA ILE A 218 -3.76 19.87 14.82
C ILE A 218 -4.60 18.75 14.18
N VAL A 219 -4.44 18.51 12.88
CA VAL A 219 -5.11 17.40 12.17
C VAL A 219 -4.72 16.06 12.79
N CYS A 220 -3.41 15.80 12.97
CA CYS A 220 -2.90 14.58 13.59
C CYS A 220 -3.45 14.34 15.00
N LEU A 221 -3.55 15.40 15.82
CA LEU A 221 -4.16 15.32 17.14
C LEU A 221 -5.63 14.89 17.06
N GLY A 222 -6.39 15.46 16.11
CA GLY A 222 -7.79 15.11 15.89
C GLY A 222 -8.03 13.71 15.35
N THR A 223 -7.07 13.15 14.61
CA THR A 223 -7.15 11.80 14.01
C THR A 223 -6.39 10.73 14.81
N ASN A 224 -5.76 11.10 15.93
CA ASN A 224 -4.83 10.26 16.68
C ASN A 224 -3.69 9.67 15.82
N ALA A 225 -3.27 10.40 14.78
CA ALA A 225 -2.14 10.02 13.95
C ALA A 225 -0.85 10.56 14.58
N PRO A 226 0.24 9.77 14.66
CA PRO A 226 1.47 10.21 15.30
C PRO A 226 2.22 11.18 14.38
N PHE A 227 2.09 12.49 14.62
CA PHE A 227 2.72 13.53 13.81
C PHE A 227 4.23 13.31 13.60
N GLY A 228 4.94 12.82 14.63
CA GLY A 228 6.38 12.56 14.57
C GLY A 228 6.80 11.50 13.54
N ASN A 229 5.86 10.72 13.01
CA ASN A 229 6.13 9.70 12.00
C ASN A 229 5.98 10.22 10.56
N PHE A 230 5.45 11.42 10.36
CA PHE A 230 5.44 12.08 9.05
C PHE A 230 6.82 12.65 8.78
N ILE A 231 7.63 11.90 8.04
CA ILE A 231 9.01 12.23 7.68
C ILE A 231 9.10 12.63 6.21
N THR A 232 10.15 13.35 5.82
CA THR A 232 10.38 13.72 4.43
C THR A 232 10.84 12.53 3.60
N GLU A 233 10.81 12.68 2.28
CA GLU A 233 11.36 11.67 1.37
C GLU A 233 12.85 11.43 1.64
N LYS A 234 13.62 12.51 1.85
CA LYS A 234 15.03 12.40 2.22
C LYS A 234 15.22 11.62 3.51
N GLU A 235 14.49 11.95 4.56
CA GLU A 235 14.56 11.25 5.86
C GLU A 235 14.19 9.77 5.72
N TYR A 236 13.21 9.45 4.87
CA TYR A 236 12.81 8.08 4.58
C TYR A 236 13.91 7.27 3.90
N VAL A 237 14.52 7.83 2.87
CA VAL A 237 15.63 7.20 2.15
C VAL A 237 16.84 7.05 3.08
N ASP A 238 17.17 8.08 3.85
CA ASP A 238 18.28 8.04 4.82
C ASP A 238 18.05 6.96 5.88
N MET A 239 16.81 6.77 6.35
CA MET A 239 16.43 5.69 7.26
C MET A 239 16.62 4.31 6.63
N LEU A 240 16.20 4.10 5.38
CA LEU A 240 16.39 2.83 4.67
C LEU A 240 17.88 2.52 4.45
N VAL A 241 18.68 3.53 4.09
CA VAL A 241 20.12 3.39 3.95
C VAL A 241 20.78 3.06 5.28
N ALA A 242 20.37 3.72 6.37
CA ALA A 242 20.92 3.50 7.70
C ALA A 242 20.70 2.07 8.22
N VAL A 243 19.62 1.40 7.82
CA VAL A 243 19.37 -0.01 8.19
C VAL A 243 20.04 -1.02 7.26
N GLY A 244 20.55 -0.60 6.09
CA GLY A 244 21.37 -1.44 5.21
C GLY A 244 20.92 -1.55 3.75
N TYR A 245 19.88 -0.84 3.30
CA TYR A 245 19.54 -0.81 1.87
C TYR A 245 20.51 0.08 1.07
N GLU A 246 20.83 -0.30 -0.16
CA GLU A 246 21.65 0.52 -1.06
C GLU A 246 20.83 1.68 -1.64
N ARG A 247 21.37 2.91 -1.58
CA ARG A 247 20.64 4.11 -2.01
C ARG A 247 20.20 4.03 -3.48
N GLU A 248 21.03 3.46 -4.33
CA GLU A 248 20.83 3.32 -5.77
C GLU A 248 19.71 2.32 -6.11
N LYS A 249 19.36 1.44 -5.16
CA LYS A 249 18.28 0.45 -5.27
C LYS A 249 16.98 0.92 -4.62
N ILE A 250 16.93 2.15 -4.10
CA ILE A 250 15.73 2.76 -3.51
C ILE A 250 15.03 3.62 -4.57
N GLU A 251 13.77 3.30 -4.85
CA GLU A 251 12.89 4.08 -5.70
C GLU A 251 11.75 4.67 -4.85
N VAL A 252 11.57 5.99 -4.88
CA VAL A 252 10.40 6.66 -4.30
C VAL A 252 9.60 7.32 -5.42
N ARG A 253 8.30 7.04 -5.48
CA ARG A 253 7.39 7.58 -6.49
C ARG A 253 6.23 8.28 -5.83
N ASP A 254 6.06 9.55 -6.13
CA ASP A 254 4.93 10.34 -5.67
C ASP A 254 3.66 9.97 -6.43
N VAL A 255 2.65 9.51 -5.69
CA VAL A 255 1.32 9.16 -6.22
C VAL A 255 0.21 10.02 -5.59
N SER A 256 0.57 11.11 -4.89
CA SER A 256 -0.34 11.98 -4.12
C SER A 256 -1.54 12.46 -4.93
N LYS A 257 -1.29 12.87 -6.18
CA LYS A 257 -2.33 13.36 -7.09
C LYS A 257 -3.40 12.31 -7.34
N PHE A 258 -3.02 11.05 -7.43
CA PHE A 258 -3.95 9.95 -7.69
C PHE A 258 -4.67 9.55 -6.41
N VAL A 259 -3.95 9.47 -5.28
CA VAL A 259 -4.51 9.02 -4.00
C VAL A 259 -5.45 10.04 -3.38
N PHE A 260 -5.00 11.27 -3.15
CA PHE A 260 -5.80 12.24 -2.40
C PHE A 260 -6.94 12.82 -3.21
N ALA A 261 -6.75 13.07 -4.51
CA ALA A 261 -7.84 13.50 -5.38
C ALA A 261 -8.91 12.39 -5.56
N GLY A 262 -8.48 11.13 -5.69
CA GLY A 262 -9.39 9.99 -5.77
C GLY A 262 -10.22 9.81 -4.49
N LEU A 263 -9.58 9.86 -3.31
CA LEU A 263 -10.26 9.79 -2.02
C LEU A 263 -11.25 10.94 -1.79
N ALA A 264 -10.86 12.17 -2.14
CA ALA A 264 -11.75 13.31 -2.03
C ALA A 264 -12.95 13.22 -2.98
N GLY A 265 -12.73 12.70 -4.20
CA GLY A 265 -13.78 12.39 -5.17
C GLY A 265 -14.76 11.34 -4.66
N PHE A 266 -14.27 10.22 -4.11
CA PHE A 266 -15.11 9.18 -3.51
C PHE A 266 -15.99 9.73 -2.38
N LEU A 267 -15.41 10.50 -1.45
CA LEU A 267 -16.16 11.14 -0.37
C LEU A 267 -17.16 12.20 -0.84
N ALA A 268 -16.98 12.73 -2.06
CA ALA A 268 -17.94 13.63 -2.70
C ALA A 268 -19.19 12.89 -3.16
N VAL A 269 -19.01 11.72 -3.77
CA VAL A 269 -20.09 10.88 -4.30
C VAL A 269 -20.80 10.14 -3.17
N SER A 270 -20.08 9.71 -2.12
CA SER A 270 -20.67 9.04 -0.95
C SER A 270 -21.67 9.92 -0.18
N LYS A 271 -21.58 11.25 -0.35
CA LYS A 271 -22.54 12.24 0.15
C LYS A 271 -23.89 12.17 -0.57
N GLU A 272 -23.90 11.79 -1.85
CA GLU A 272 -25.12 11.64 -2.65
C GLU A 272 -25.96 10.44 -2.19
N TYR A 273 -25.35 9.48 -1.50
CA TYR A 273 -26.00 8.29 -0.93
C TYR A 273 -26.45 8.44 0.53
N GLY A 274 -26.53 9.66 1.06
CA GLY A 274 -27.19 9.93 2.35
C GLY A 274 -26.39 9.64 3.62
N MET A 275 -25.07 9.45 3.53
CA MET A 275 -24.22 9.33 4.73
C MET A 275 -24.07 10.68 5.47
N PRO A 276 -24.10 10.69 6.82
CA PRO A 276 -24.10 11.92 7.61
C PRO A 276 -22.83 12.76 7.42
N MET A 277 -23.04 14.06 7.15
CA MET A 277 -22.06 15.11 6.78
C MET A 277 -20.90 15.37 7.76
N GLY A 278 -20.85 14.71 8.92
CA GLY A 278 -19.89 15.04 9.99
C GLY A 278 -18.44 14.66 9.65
N LYS A 279 -17.98 13.52 10.17
CA LYS A 279 -16.58 13.09 10.09
C LYS A 279 -16.07 12.95 8.63
N PHE A 280 -16.92 12.52 7.71
CA PHE A 280 -16.57 12.34 6.30
C PHE A 280 -16.36 13.67 5.55
N GLY A 281 -17.13 14.72 5.89
CA GLY A 281 -16.93 16.04 5.30
C GLY A 281 -15.61 16.69 5.73
N MET A 282 -15.19 16.44 6.97
CA MET A 282 -13.89 16.90 7.48
C MET A 282 -12.73 16.14 6.84
N ALA A 283 -12.83 14.81 6.73
CA ALA A 283 -11.83 13.99 6.05
C ALA A 283 -11.61 14.43 4.59
N ARG A 284 -12.71 14.68 3.85
CA ARG A 284 -12.63 15.22 2.49
C ARG A 284 -11.84 16.53 2.43
N ARG A 285 -12.14 17.49 3.30
CA ARG A 285 -11.42 18.79 3.33
C ARG A 285 -9.94 18.63 3.62
N VAL A 286 -9.57 17.67 4.47
CA VAL A 286 -8.17 17.35 4.76
C VAL A 286 -7.48 16.77 3.52
N PHE A 287 -8.10 15.80 2.85
CA PHE A 287 -7.54 15.22 1.62
C PHE A 287 -7.45 16.23 0.47
N ASP A 288 -8.47 17.08 0.28
CA ASP A 288 -8.44 18.18 -0.68
C ASP A 288 -7.29 19.15 -0.36
N TRP A 289 -7.10 19.50 0.92
CA TRP A 289 -5.98 20.34 1.35
C TRP A 289 -4.62 19.69 1.06
N TRP A 290 -4.45 18.39 1.35
CA TRP A 290 -3.23 17.65 1.02
C TRP A 290 -2.97 17.60 -0.48
N ALA A 291 -4.01 17.33 -1.29
CA ALA A 291 -3.92 17.28 -2.75
C ALA A 291 -3.49 18.63 -3.36
N VAL A 292 -3.97 19.74 -2.80
CA VAL A 292 -3.68 21.10 -3.32
C VAL A 292 -2.33 21.63 -2.86
N THR A 293 -1.98 21.40 -1.59
CA THR A 293 -0.78 22.01 -0.99
C THR A 293 0.46 21.14 -1.07
N GLY A 294 0.31 19.82 -1.20
CA GLY A 294 1.43 18.88 -1.12
C GLY A 294 2.08 18.81 0.27
N VAL A 295 1.39 19.30 1.32
CA VAL A 295 1.87 19.25 2.71
C VAL A 295 2.13 17.82 3.17
N VAL A 296 1.24 16.91 2.77
CA VAL A 296 1.39 15.46 2.89
C VAL A 296 1.40 14.90 1.49
N ARG A 297 2.29 13.95 1.24
CA ARG A 297 2.46 13.24 -0.02
C ARG A 297 2.18 11.75 0.20
N GLY A 298 1.44 11.13 -0.70
CA GLY A 298 1.33 9.68 -0.78
C GLY A 298 2.45 9.16 -1.67
N ALA A 299 3.30 8.28 -1.16
CA ALA A 299 4.45 7.78 -1.89
C ALA A 299 4.48 6.26 -1.94
N VAL A 300 4.76 5.71 -3.13
CA VAL A 300 5.17 4.32 -3.29
C VAL A 300 6.68 4.27 -3.10
N VAL A 301 7.13 3.45 -2.15
CA VAL A 301 8.54 3.27 -1.82
C VAL A 301 8.93 1.82 -2.11
N VAL A 302 10.04 1.64 -2.81
CA VAL A 302 10.60 0.31 -3.09
C VAL A 302 12.09 0.33 -2.78
N ALA A 303 12.58 -0.61 -1.99
CA ALA A 303 14.00 -0.81 -1.73
C ALA A 303 14.36 -2.28 -1.99
N ARG A 304 15.41 -2.54 -2.77
CA ARG A 304 15.83 -3.90 -3.12
C ARG A 304 17.14 -4.27 -2.44
N VAL A 305 17.27 -5.55 -2.10
CA VAL A 305 18.55 -6.16 -1.69
C VAL A 305 19.34 -6.61 -2.91
#